data_AF-A0A160F8E9-F1
#
_entry.id   AF-A0A160F8E9-F1
#
_cell.length_a   1.000
_cell.length_b   1.000
_cell.length_c   1.000
_cell.angle_alpha   90.00
_cell.angle_beta   90.00
_cell.angle_gamma   90.00
#
_symmetry.space_group_name_H-M   'P 1'
#
loop_
_entity.id
_entity.type
_entity.pdbx_description
1 polymer ?
#
loop_
_entity_poly.entity_id
_entity_poly.type
_entity_poly.pdbx_seq_one_letter_code
_entity_poly.pdbx_strand_id
1 'polypeptide(L)' 'MTERKLREELGSDSFHYEADHLFLFIFDKVKLIKNPDAFEKAFRREKHGFDKELETIIIREITF' A
#
# COMPACT_ATOMS: atom_id res chain seq x y z
N MET A 1 -2.53 -1.28 -15.77
CA MET A 1 -2.97 -1.25 -14.36
C MET A 1 -3.71 0.06 -14.09
N THR A 2 -4.82 0.07 -13.34
CA THR A 2 -5.48 1.30 -12.87
C THR A 2 -5.27 1.45 -11.37
N GLU A 3 -5.39 2.67 -10.82
CA GLU A 3 -5.28 2.88 -9.38
C GLU A 3 -6.33 2.05 -8.61
N ARG A 4 -7.55 1.90 -9.15
CA ARG A 4 -8.58 1.02 -8.58
C ARG A 4 -8.10 -0.43 -8.50
N LYS A 5 -7.57 -0.97 -9.61
CA LYS A 5 -7.14 -2.37 -9.66
C LYS A 5 -5.98 -2.64 -8.70
N LEU A 6 -5.03 -1.71 -8.60
CA LEU A 6 -3.94 -1.76 -7.62
C LEU A 6 -4.50 -1.82 -6.18
N ARG A 7 -5.50 -0.99 -5.84
CA ARG A 7 -6.11 -0.99 -4.50
C ARG A 7 -6.80 -2.31 -4.18
N GLU A 8 -7.45 -2.93 -5.16
CA GLU A 8 -8.11 -4.24 -4.99
C GLU A 8 -7.09 -5.34 -4.71
N GLU A 9 -6.00 -5.38 -5.48
CA GLU A 9 -4.92 -6.36 -5.31
C GLU A 9 -4.23 -6.21 -3.95
N LEU A 10 -3.80 -4.99 -3.59
CA LEU A 10 -3.16 -4.74 -2.30
C LEU A 10 -4.12 -4.97 -1.13
N GLY A 11 -5.40 -4.67 -1.30
CA GLY A 11 -6.43 -4.97 -0.31
C GLY A 11 -6.51 -6.47 -0.05
N SER A 12 -6.65 -7.27 -1.11
CA SER A 12 -6.63 -8.73 -1.02
C SER A 12 -5.38 -9.24 -0.30
N ASP A 13 -4.20 -8.76 -0.69
CA ASP A 13 -2.93 -9.17 -0.08
C ASP A 13 -2.88 -8.83 1.42
N SER A 14 -3.37 -7.65 1.81
CA SER A 14 -3.43 -7.19 3.20
C SER A 14 -4.23 -8.13 4.10
N PHE A 15 -5.30 -8.75 3.59
CA PHE A 15 -6.12 -9.68 4.36
C PHE A 15 -5.56 -11.12 4.32
N HIS A 16 -5.09 -11.57 3.17
CA HIS A 16 -4.82 -12.99 2.94
C HIS A 16 -3.38 -13.45 3.21
N TYR A 17 -2.38 -12.56 3.18
CA TYR A 17 -1.01 -12.96 3.50
C TYR A 17 -0.85 -13.30 4.98
N GLU A 18 -0.52 -14.55 5.31
CA GLU A 18 -0.30 -14.99 6.71
C GLU A 18 1.01 -14.42 7.28
N ALA A 19 0.94 -13.21 7.82
CA ALA A 19 2.05 -12.55 8.51
C ALA A 19 1.52 -11.62 9.62
N ASP A 20 2.26 -11.50 10.72
CA ASP A 20 1.96 -10.54 11.79
C ASP A 20 2.25 -9.09 11.38
N HIS A 21 3.27 -8.89 10.54
CA HIS A 21 3.71 -7.58 10.05
C HIS A 21 3.92 -7.67 8.54
N LEU A 22 3.28 -6.80 7.76
CA LEU A 22 3.36 -6.76 6.31
C LEU A 22 3.80 -5.36 5.85
N PHE A 23 4.81 -5.32 4.98
CA PHE A 23 5.31 -4.09 4.37
C PHE A 23 5.07 -4.13 2.86
N LEU A 24 4.27 -3.20 2.34
CA LEU A 24 3.94 -3.09 0.93
C LEU A 24 4.77 -1.98 0.29
N PHE A 25 5.83 -2.34 -0.43
CA PHE A 25 6.62 -1.40 -1.21
C PHE A 25 6.05 -1.27 -2.62
N ILE A 26 5.61 -0.07 -2.97
CA ILE A 26 5.00 0.23 -4.27
C ILE A 26 5.90 1.18 -5.04
N PHE A 27 6.47 0.70 -6.15
CA PHE A 27 7.21 1.57 -7.05
C PHE A 27 6.28 2.25 -8.06
N ASP A 28 5.95 3.51 -7.83
CA ASP A 28 4.98 4.26 -8.63
C ASP A 28 5.65 5.06 -9.76
N LYS A 29 6.28 4.32 -10.69
CA LYS A 29 7.04 4.90 -11.81
C LYS A 29 6.24 5.86 -12.69
N VAL A 30 4.97 5.53 -12.96
CA VAL A 30 4.12 6.29 -13.88
C VAL A 30 3.22 7.32 -13.17
N LYS A 31 3.46 7.57 -11.86
CA LYS A 31 2.65 8.46 -11.03
C LYS A 31 1.15 8.11 -11.07
N LEU A 32 0.85 6.81 -11.05
CA LEU A 32 -0.50 6.27 -11.06
C LEU A 32 -1.29 6.69 -9.82
N ILE A 33 -0.62 6.74 -8.65
CA ILE A 33 -1.23 7.09 -7.37
C ILE A 33 -1.27 8.62 -7.27
N LYS A 34 -2.43 9.26 -7.31
CA LYS A 34 -2.46 10.74 -7.36
C LYS A 34 -1.96 11.40 -6.09
N ASN A 35 -2.23 10.82 -4.93
CA ASN A 35 -1.85 11.34 -3.62
C ASN A 35 -1.19 10.22 -2.79
N PRO A 36 0.15 10.12 -2.81
CA PRO A 36 0.88 9.09 -2.06
C PRO A 36 0.58 9.10 -0.58
N ASP A 37 0.65 10.26 0.07
CA ASP A 37 0.47 10.38 1.52
C ASP A 37 -0.91 9.89 1.96
N ALA A 38 -1.96 10.23 1.20
CA ALA A 38 -3.30 9.75 1.47
C ALA A 38 -3.45 8.24 1.20
N PHE A 39 -2.75 7.74 0.18
CA PHE A 39 -2.77 6.32 -0.17
C PHE A 39 -2.08 5.47 0.91
N GLU A 40 -0.90 5.86 1.36
CA GLU A 40 -0.17 5.19 2.45
C GLU A 40 -1.03 5.12 3.71
N LYS A 41 -1.60 6.26 4.14
CA LYS A 41 -2.52 6.32 5.30
C LYS A 41 -3.75 5.44 5.15
N ALA A 42 -4.31 5.32 3.93
CA ALA A 42 -5.50 4.51 3.69
C ALA A 42 -5.23 3.01 3.84
N PHE A 43 -4.01 2.56 3.56
CA PHE A 43 -3.59 1.16 3.70
C PHE A 43 -2.88 0.86 5.01
N ARG A 44 -2.44 1.87 5.77
CA ARG A 44 -1.87 1.67 7.10
C ARG A 44 -2.86 0.97 8.03
N ARG A 45 -2.42 -0.09 8.70
CA ARG A 45 -3.20 -0.79 9.75
C ARG A 45 -2.31 -1.04 10.95
N GLU A 46 -2.87 -0.79 12.12
CA GLU A 46 -2.24 -1.16 13.39
C GLU A 46 -2.80 -2.50 13.85
N LYS A 47 -1.99 -3.26 14.59
CA LYS A 47 -2.37 -4.56 15.15
C LYS A 47 -3.62 -4.48 16.07
N HIS A 48 -3.92 -3.29 16.58
CA HIS A 48 -5.11 -3.03 17.37
C HIS A 48 -6.31 -2.73 16.47
N GLY A 49 -7.09 -3.75 16.12
CA GLY A 49 -8.29 -3.66 15.26
C GLY A 49 -8.14 -4.32 13.89
N PHE A 50 -6.92 -4.72 13.53
CA PHE A 50 -6.58 -5.58 12.41
C PHE A 50 -5.58 -6.61 12.92
N ASP A 51 -5.74 -7.90 12.65
CA ASP A 51 -4.88 -8.96 13.24
C ASP A 51 -3.38 -8.85 12.83
N LYS A 52 -3.07 -7.88 11.97
CA LYS A 52 -1.75 -7.64 11.37
C LYS A 52 -1.40 -6.17 11.47
N GLU A 53 -0.12 -5.88 11.55
CA GLU A 53 0.41 -4.55 11.29
C GLU A 53 0.73 -4.42 9.79
N LEU A 54 0.27 -3.34 9.17
CA LEU A 54 0.45 -3.10 7.75
C LEU A 54 1.01 -1.70 7.53
N GLU A 55 2.13 -1.63 6.84
CA GLU A 55 2.70 -0.37 6.37
C GLU A 55 2.86 -0.39 4.85
N THR A 56 2.45 0.70 4.22
CA THR A 56 2.57 0.88 2.77
C THR A 56 3.53 2.02 2.51
N ILE A 57 4.50 1.79 1.62
CA ILE A 57 5.56 2.73 1.31
C ILE A 57 5.59 2.94 -0.20
N ILE A 58 5.37 4.18 -0.63
CA ILE A 58 5.38 4.55 -2.05
C ILE A 58 6.74 5.12 -2.42
N ILE A 59 7.39 4.47 -3.39
CA ILE A 59 8.69 4.85 -3.92
C ILE A 59 8.49 5.49 -5.29
N ARG A 60 9.15 6.63 -5.53
CA ARG A 60 9.11 7.35 -6.81
C ARG A 60 10.50 7.77 -7.25
N GLU A 61 10.70 7.78 -8.56
CA GLU A 61 11.88 8.41 -9.15
C GLU A 61 11.80 9.93 -8.97
N ILE A 62 12.91 10.52 -8.53
CA ILE A 62 13.09 11.97 -8.55
C ILE A 62 13.68 12.31 -9.91
N THR A 63 12.86 12.89 -10.79
CA THR A 63 13.29 13.47 -12.06
C THR A 63 13.51 14.96 -11.90
N PHE A 64 14.70 15.44 -12.26
CA PHE A 64 15.09 16.85 -12.28
C PHE A 64 14.83 17.50 -13.63
#